data_AF-A0A7N0U149-F1
#
_entry.id   AF-A0A7N0U149-F1
#
_cell.length_a   1.000
_cell.length_b   1.000
_cell.length_c   1.000
_cell.angle_alpha   90.00
_cell.angle_beta   90.00
_cell.angle_gamma   90.00
#
_symmetry.space_group_name_H-M   'P 1'
#
loop_
_entity.id
_entity.type
_entity.pdbx_description
1 polymer ?
#
loop_
_entity_poly.entity_id
_entity_poly.type
_entity_poly.pdbx_seq_one_letter_code
_entity_poly.pdbx_strand_id
1 'polypeptide(L)' 'MASEVSNKRVILKDFVIGRYPEESDMVLETGTIKLELPEDEKIVYVEDTAEGLEAAPAALIGLFSGRNIGKQVVRIAEI' A
#
# COMPACT_ATOMS: atom_id res chain seq x y z
N MET A 1 -2.05 -9.65 -23.89
CA MET A 1 -2.29 -8.18 -23.92
C MET A 1 -2.34 -7.74 -22.46
N ALA A 2 -1.21 -7.30 -21.90
CA ALA A 2 -1.13 -6.76 -20.55
C ALA A 2 -2.22 -5.71 -20.35
N SER A 3 -3.16 -5.92 -19.42
CA SER A 3 -4.00 -4.80 -18.99
C SER A 3 -3.16 -3.93 -18.07
N GLU A 4 -2.75 -2.77 -18.58
CA GLU A 4 -2.15 -1.71 -17.77
C GLU A 4 -3.25 -0.98 -16.99
N VAL A 5 -3.02 -0.77 -15.69
CA VAL A 5 -3.93 -0.01 -14.82
C VAL A 5 -3.21 1.16 -14.17
N SER A 6 -3.94 2.27 -14.01
CA SER A 6 -3.46 3.43 -13.26
C SER A 6 -3.28 3.08 -11.78
N ASN A 7 -2.20 3.54 -11.18
CA ASN A 7 -1.87 3.34 -9.78
C ASN A 7 -1.53 4.68 -9.11
N LYS A 8 -2.35 5.11 -8.15
CA LYS A 8 -2.11 6.33 -7.36
C LYS A 8 -1.42 5.93 -6.06
N ARG A 9 -0.32 6.60 -5.75
CA ARG A 9 0.49 6.32 -4.56
C ARG A 9 1.02 7.59 -3.93
N VAL A 10 1.23 7.52 -2.61
CA VAL A 10 2.01 8.49 -1.85
C VAL A 10 3.40 7.90 -1.65
N ILE A 11 4.44 8.66 -1.96
CA ILE A 11 5.83 8.25 -1.79
C ILE A 11 6.50 9.17 -0.77
N LEU A 12 7.07 8.58 0.27
CA LEU A 12 8.02 9.24 1.17
C LEU A 12 9.42 9.08 0.56
N LYS A 13 9.86 10.06 -0.22
CA LYS A 13 11.13 9.97 -0.98
C LYS A 13 12.36 10.24 -0.11
N ASP A 14 12.20 11.07 0.91
CA ASP A 14 13.30 11.56 1.75
C ASP A 14 13.20 11.04 3.19
N PHE A 15 14.31 11.12 3.92
CA PHE A 15 14.34 10.78 5.34
C PHE A 15 13.90 11.98 6.18
N VAL A 16 12.84 11.80 6.97
CA VAL A 16 12.42 12.79 7.98
C VAL A 16 13.16 12.49 9.28
N ILE A 17 14.12 13.35 9.64
CA ILE A 17 14.94 13.19 10.85
C ILE A 17 14.61 14.31 11.84
N GLY A 18 14.35 13.95 13.10
CA GLY A 18 14.19 14.92 14.19
C GLY A 18 12.84 15.65 14.25
N ARG A 19 11.86 15.26 13.41
CA ARG A 19 10.48 15.76 13.44
C ARG A 19 9.48 14.70 12.98
N TYR A 20 8.18 14.94 13.18
CA TYR A 20 7.13 14.13 12.56
C TYR A 20 6.99 14.46 11.06
N PRO A 21 6.65 13.48 10.20
CA PRO A 21 6.39 13.73 8.78
C PRO A 21 5.22 14.71 8.59
N GLU A 22 5.39 15.63 7.64
CA GLU A 22 4.37 16.59 7.19
C GLU A 22 3.86 16.23 5.79
N GLU A 23 2.76 16.84 5.36
CA GLU A 23 2.21 16.63 4.00
C GLU A 23 3.21 17.00 2.89
N SER A 24 4.11 17.95 3.16
CA SER A 24 5.19 18.32 2.24
C SER A 24 6.21 17.20 2.01
N ASP A 25 6.33 16.25 2.93
CA ASP A 25 7.17 15.05 2.80
C ASP A 25 6.47 13.94 1.98
N MET A 26 5.19 14.10 1.66
CA MET A 26 4.35 13.12 0.99
C MET A 26 4.16 13.45 -0.49
N VAL A 27 4.87 12.75 -1.37
CA VAL A 27 4.77 12.97 -2.81
C VAL A 27 3.65 12.13 -3.41
N LEU A 28 2.60 12.79 -3.91
CA LEU A 28 1.57 12.13 -4.71
C LEU A 28 2.09 11.83 -6.11
N GLU A 29 2.08 10.56 -6.48
CA GLU A 29 2.49 10.10 -7.80
C GLU A 29 1.40 9.20 -8.40
N THR A 30 1.08 9.41 -9.67
CA THR A 30 0.24 8.49 -10.45
C THR A 30 1.13 7.79 -11.46
N GLY A 31 1.26 6.48 -11.33
CA GLY A 31 1.97 5.62 -12.27
C GLY A 31 1.04 4.63 -12.96
N THR A 32 1.63 3.74 -13.75
CA THR A 32 0.92 2.64 -14.40
C THR A 32 1.53 1.32 -13.95
N ILE A 33 0.71 0.32 -13.68
CA ILE A 33 1.13 -1.04 -13.37
C ILE A 33 0.61 -2.00 -14.44
N LYS A 34 1.46 -2.91 -14.89
CA LYS A 34 1.05 -4.02 -15.76
C LYS A 34 0.49 -5.13 -14.89
N LEU A 35 -0.72 -5.59 -15.19
CA LEU A 35 -1.32 -6.75 -14.54
C LEU A 35 -1.00 -8.01 -15.35
N GLU A 36 0.26 -8.42 -15.33
CA GLU A 36 0.69 -9.67 -15.96
C GLU A 36 1.42 -10.53 -14.94
N LEU A 37 1.02 -11.80 -14.88
CA LEU A 37 1.77 -12.85 -14.21
C LEU A 37 2.52 -13.64 -15.29
N PRO A 38 3.77 -14.06 -15.04
CA PRO A 38 4.45 -15.00 -15.91
C PRO A 38 3.62 -16.27 -16.12
N GLU A 39 3.64 -16.81 -17.34
CA GLU A 39 2.96 -18.09 -17.62
C GLU A 39 3.58 -19.18 -16.73
N ASP A 40 2.72 -20.00 -16.10
CA ASP A 40 3.02 -21.04 -15.08
C ASP A 40 3.31 -20.58 -13.64
N GLU A 41 3.12 -19.32 -13.27
CA GLU A 41 3.28 -18.87 -11.87
C GLU A 41 1.98 -18.89 -11.05
N LYS A 42 1.98 -19.69 -9.96
CA LYS A 42 1.01 -19.54 -8.85
C LYS A 42 1.61 -18.62 -7.79
N ILE A 43 0.98 -17.47 -7.55
CA ILE A 43 1.38 -16.59 -6.45
C ILE A 43 0.82 -17.14 -5.14
N VAL A 44 1.72 -17.38 -4.19
CA VAL A 44 1.37 -17.51 -2.77
C VAL A 44 1.73 -16.19 -2.10
N TYR A 45 0.74 -15.51 -1.53
CA TYR A 45 0.92 -14.26 -0.81
C TYR A 45 0.24 -14.33 0.56
N VAL A 46 0.72 -13.49 1.48
CA VAL A 46 0.09 -13.25 2.76
C VAL A 46 -0.19 -11.76 2.86
N GLU A 47 -1.42 -11.45 3.26
CA GLU A 47 -1.86 -10.09 3.52
C GLU A 47 -2.54 -10.01 4.89
N ASP A 48 -2.43 -8.83 5.49
CA ASP A 48 -3.11 -8.46 6.71
C ASP A 48 -4.20 -7.45 6.32
N THR A 49 -5.46 -7.81 6.51
CA THR A 49 -6.60 -7.01 6.07
C THR A 49 -7.28 -6.34 7.26
N ALA A 50 -7.32 -5.01 7.24
CA ALA A 50 -8.18 -4.22 8.10
C ALA A 50 -9.48 -3.85 7.35
N GLU A 51 -10.61 -4.00 8.01
CA GLU A 51 -11.93 -3.73 7.42
C GLU A 51 -12.41 -2.32 7.81
N GLY A 52 -12.84 -1.53 6.83
CA GLY A 52 -13.36 -0.17 7.02
C GLY A 52 -12.30 0.93 6.99
N LEU A 53 -12.67 2.12 6.51
CA LEU A 53 -11.77 3.28 6.43
C LEU A 53 -11.36 3.78 7.82
N GLU A 54 -12.25 3.64 8.80
CA GLU A 54 -12.02 3.94 10.22
C GLU A 54 -10.89 3.11 10.83
N ALA A 55 -10.58 1.94 10.27
CA ALA A 55 -9.47 1.11 10.70
C ALA A 55 -8.12 1.56 10.12
N ALA A 56 -8.11 2.43 9.10
CA ALA A 56 -6.89 2.86 8.40
C ALA A 56 -5.83 3.47 9.33
N PRO A 57 -6.16 4.36 10.31
CA PRO A 57 -5.17 4.88 11.25
C PRO A 57 -4.52 3.77 12.09
N ALA A 58 -5.32 2.82 12.59
CA ALA A 58 -4.81 1.72 13.40
C ALA A 58 -3.94 0.75 12.58
N ALA A 59 -4.34 0.46 11.34
CA ALA A 59 -3.56 -0.34 10.39
C ALA A 59 -2.22 0.32 10.04
N LEU A 60 -2.20 1.64 9.83
CA LEU A 60 -0.98 2.40 9.55
C LEU A 60 -0.01 2.38 10.76
N ILE A 61 -0.53 2.58 11.97
CA ILE A 61 0.26 2.45 13.20
C ILE A 61 0.80 1.02 13.34
N GLY A 62 -0.05 0.01 13.05
CA GLY A 62 0.34 -1.40 13.02
C GLY A 62 1.51 -1.68 12.09
N LEU A 63 1.44 -1.16 10.86
CA LEU A 63 2.47 -1.27 9.84
C LEU A 63 3.82 -0.74 10.32
N PHE A 64 3.85 0.49 10.86
CA PHE A 64 5.09 1.10 11.34
C PHE A 64 5.57 0.57 12.70
N SER A 65 4.71 -0.15 13.42
CA SER A 65 5.08 -0.84 14.67
C SER A 65 5.50 -2.30 14.45
N GLY A 66 5.54 -2.77 13.20
CA GLY A 66 5.89 -4.15 12.86
C GLY A 66 4.86 -5.19 13.33
N ARG A 67 3.58 -4.80 13.42
CA ARG A 67 2.48 -5.69 13.85
C ARG A 67 1.79 -6.43 12.70
N ASN A 68 2.04 -6.05 11.44
CA ASN A 68 1.45 -6.68 10.27
C ASN A 68 2.30 -7.86 9.76
N ILE A 69 1.64 -8.83 9.11
CA ILE A 69 2.32 -9.90 8.36
C ILE A 69 2.06 -9.68 6.87
N GLY A 70 3.13 -9.65 6.07
CA GLY A 70 3.02 -9.45 4.64
C GLY A 70 2.43 -8.07 4.30
N LYS A 71 1.55 -8.01 3.30
CA LYS A 71 0.99 -6.73 2.83
C LYS A 71 -0.17 -6.28 3.72
N GLN A 72 -0.07 -5.11 4.35
CA GLN A 72 -1.22 -4.47 5.00
C GLN A 72 -2.16 -3.88 3.93
N VAL A 73 -3.43 -4.23 4.00
CA VAL A 73 -4.50 -3.67 3.16
C VAL A 73 -5.65 -3.18 4.04
N VAL A 74 -6.34 -2.13 3.57
CA VAL A 74 -7.59 -1.65 4.16
C VAL A 74 -8.70 -1.89 3.16
N ARG A 75 -9.66 -2.75 3.48
CA ARG A 75 -10.82 -3.04 2.64
C ARG A 75 -11.91 -2.00 2.93
N ILE A 76 -12.35 -1.31 1.89
CA ILE A 76 -13.36 -0.23 1.99
C ILE A 76 -14.72 -0.61 1.40
N ALA A 77 -14.77 -1.68 0.61
CA ALA A 77 -15.98 -2.21 0.00
C ALA A 77 -15.78 -3.69 -0.35
N GLU A 78 -16.89 -4.44 -0.41
CA GLU A 78 -16.92 -5.75 -1.05
C GLU A 78 -16.91 -5.58 -2.57
N ILE A 79 -16.23 -6.49 -3.26
CA ILE A 79 -16.08 -6.53 -4.73
C ILE A 79 -17.11 -7.49 -5.30
#